data_AF-A0A5N3UUE0-F1
#
_entry.id   AF-A0A5N3UUE0-F1
#
_cell.length_a   1.000
_cell.length_b   1.000
_cell.length_c   1.000
_cell.angle_alpha   90.00
_cell.angle_beta   90.00
_cell.angle_gamma   90.00
#
_symmetry.space_group_name_H-M   'P 1'
#
loop_
_entity.id
_entity.type
_entity.pdbx_description
1 polymer ?
#
loop_
_entity_poly.entity_id
_entity_poly.type
_entity_poly.pdbx_seq_one_letter_code
_entity_poly.pdbx_strand_id
1 'polypeptide(L)'
;VDVEALNNQVEERKLQEATERSKEAAYGTKQVQYDLVVQMLEKEEAERTRRLAKKVQNFREQRQQLKNRREFDFWDSDRLWREFPAYVGDNAPYYGPVSLQYFSEEDLERAECLRMQQEQFQYSLERQLQEQQQARVDNCADMLDEQLRLAMDMRAAQLAKLEESCRIAMMAATANANKAQAAGLAERQRREHQRQQEANHVEVQNQITSDLLTENPQVAQNPVAPHRVLPYCWKGMTPEQRATIRKVQETQRHEKEAQRQAEQTLDAKWESQTINLAQAAMELEEQERELCAEFRRGLGSFNQQLAKEQKAQQNYLNSIIYTNQPTAQYHLQFNTNSR
;
A
#
# COMPACT_ATOMS: atom_id res chain seq x y z
N VAL A 1 -61.81 -229.64 0.39
CA VAL A 1 -61.26 -228.30 0.71
C VAL A 1 -61.86 -227.35 -0.29
N ASP A 2 -62.51 -226.29 0.19
CA ASP A 2 -63.37 -225.43 -0.62
C ASP A 2 -62.57 -224.23 -1.17
N VAL A 3 -62.33 -224.23 -2.47
CA VAL A 3 -61.41 -223.33 -3.17
C VAL A 3 -62.08 -222.01 -3.56
N GLU A 4 -63.41 -221.98 -3.69
CA GLU A 4 -64.16 -220.77 -4.07
C GLU A 4 -64.16 -219.71 -2.97
N ALA A 5 -64.28 -220.13 -1.70
CA ALA A 5 -64.26 -219.22 -0.56
C ALA A 5 -62.91 -218.48 -0.42
N LEU A 6 -61.79 -219.13 -0.77
CA LEU A 6 -60.45 -218.53 -0.71
C LEU A 6 -60.24 -217.49 -1.82
N ASN A 7 -60.75 -217.73 -3.03
CA ASN A 7 -60.63 -216.77 -4.12
C ASN A 7 -61.40 -215.47 -3.83
N ASN A 8 -62.57 -215.56 -3.21
CA ASN A 8 -63.34 -214.37 -2.81
C ASN A 8 -62.61 -213.53 -1.74
N GLN A 9 -61.92 -214.15 -0.78
CA GLN A 9 -61.13 -213.42 0.22
C GLN A 9 -59.93 -212.67 -0.40
N VAL A 10 -59.33 -213.20 -1.47
CA VAL A 10 -58.22 -212.52 -2.17
C VAL A 10 -58.71 -211.30 -2.95
N GLU A 11 -59.86 -211.39 -3.61
CA GLU A 11 -60.49 -210.27 -4.32
C GLU A 11 -60.87 -209.13 -3.34
N GLU A 12 -61.46 -209.47 -2.20
CA GLU A 12 -61.86 -208.49 -1.18
C GLU A 12 -60.64 -207.74 -0.60
N ARG A 13 -59.53 -208.45 -0.38
CA ARG A 13 -58.26 -207.86 0.09
C ARG A 13 -57.64 -206.93 -0.95
N LYS A 14 -57.70 -207.28 -2.24
CA LYS A 14 -57.23 -206.40 -3.33
C LYS A 14 -58.05 -205.11 -3.43
N LEU A 15 -59.36 -205.20 -3.23
CA LEU A 15 -60.26 -204.04 -3.21
C LEU A 15 -59.95 -203.10 -2.03
N GLN A 16 -59.71 -203.66 -0.84
CA GLN A 16 -59.29 -202.88 0.34
C GLN A 16 -57.97 -202.14 0.07
N GLU A 17 -56.93 -202.83 -0.41
CA GLU A 17 -55.64 -202.19 -0.75
C GLU A 17 -55.78 -201.06 -1.80
N ALA A 18 -56.63 -201.26 -2.81
CA ALA A 18 -56.86 -200.22 -3.82
C ALA A 18 -57.55 -198.98 -3.24
N THR A 19 -58.50 -199.16 -2.31
CA THR A 19 -59.16 -198.03 -1.64
C THR A 19 -58.24 -197.28 -0.70
N GLU A 20 -57.31 -197.96 0.00
CA GLU A 20 -56.31 -197.30 0.85
C GLU A 20 -55.31 -196.50 0.01
N ARG A 21 -54.78 -197.07 -1.09
CA ARG A 21 -53.90 -196.34 -2.01
C ARG A 21 -54.56 -195.09 -2.60
N SER A 22 -55.86 -195.14 -2.91
CA SER A 22 -56.61 -193.97 -3.38
C SER A 22 -56.72 -192.88 -2.30
N LYS A 23 -56.96 -193.27 -1.04
CA LYS A 23 -57.00 -192.33 0.09
C LYS A 23 -55.63 -191.70 0.33
N GLU A 24 -54.55 -192.48 0.34
CA GLU A 24 -53.18 -191.98 0.50
C GLU A 24 -52.78 -190.99 -0.61
N ALA A 25 -53.11 -191.28 -1.87
CA ALA A 25 -52.87 -190.36 -2.97
C ALA A 25 -53.62 -189.03 -2.78
N ALA A 26 -54.87 -189.07 -2.29
CA ALA A 26 -55.63 -187.86 -1.97
C ALA A 26 -54.99 -187.06 -0.81
N TYR A 27 -54.50 -187.71 0.24
CA TYR A 27 -53.77 -187.01 1.32
C TYR A 27 -52.45 -186.41 0.83
N GLY A 28 -51.70 -187.12 -0.01
CA GLY A 28 -50.47 -186.61 -0.63
C GLY A 28 -50.71 -185.34 -1.45
N THR A 29 -51.77 -185.29 -2.26
CA THR A 29 -52.12 -184.07 -3.01
C THR A 29 -52.49 -182.89 -2.11
N LYS A 30 -53.20 -183.12 -0.99
CA LYS A 30 -53.50 -182.06 -0.01
C LYS A 30 -52.25 -181.54 0.70
N GLN A 31 -51.29 -182.41 1.01
CA GLN A 31 -50.03 -182.02 1.64
C GLN A 31 -49.22 -181.08 0.72
N VAL A 32 -49.11 -181.41 -0.57
CA VAL A 32 -48.45 -180.53 -1.56
C VAL A 32 -49.13 -179.16 -1.67
N GLN A 33 -50.47 -179.11 -1.58
CA GLN A 33 -51.21 -177.84 -1.56
C GLN A 33 -50.89 -177.02 -0.30
N TYR A 34 -50.83 -177.65 0.88
CA TYR A 34 -50.49 -176.95 2.11
C TYR A 34 -49.04 -176.43 2.11
N ASP A 35 -48.08 -177.22 1.64
CA ASP A 35 -46.66 -176.79 1.55
C ASP A 35 -46.48 -175.58 0.63
N LEU A 36 -47.24 -175.52 -0.49
CA LEU A 36 -47.23 -174.36 -1.37
C LEU A 36 -47.75 -173.08 -0.68
N VAL A 37 -48.80 -173.21 0.13
CA VAL A 37 -49.35 -172.08 0.91
C VAL A 37 -48.35 -171.60 1.96
N VAL A 38 -47.63 -172.50 2.64
CA VAL A 38 -46.60 -172.14 3.62
C VAL A 38 -45.47 -171.33 2.96
N GLN A 39 -44.94 -171.79 1.82
CA GLN A 39 -43.88 -171.07 1.09
C GLN A 39 -44.31 -169.67 0.61
N MET A 40 -45.59 -169.50 0.26
CA MET A 40 -46.14 -168.19 -0.13
C MET A 40 -46.17 -167.22 1.06
N LEU A 41 -46.61 -167.68 2.24
CA LEU A 41 -46.67 -166.86 3.45
C LEU A 41 -45.28 -166.44 3.95
N GLU A 42 -44.29 -167.34 3.89
CA GLU A 42 -42.90 -167.01 4.25
C GLU A 42 -42.32 -165.91 3.34
N LYS A 43 -42.58 -165.97 2.03
CA LYS A 43 -42.16 -164.93 1.08
C LYS A 43 -42.82 -163.58 1.38
N GLU A 44 -44.10 -163.56 1.73
CA GLU A 44 -44.78 -162.33 2.11
C GLU A 44 -44.20 -161.69 3.39
N GLU A 45 -43.89 -162.48 4.43
CA GLU A 45 -43.26 -161.96 5.64
C GLU A 45 -41.85 -161.40 5.36
N ALA A 46 -41.04 -162.10 4.56
CA ALA A 46 -39.72 -161.64 4.16
C ALA A 46 -39.77 -160.31 3.39
N GLU A 47 -40.78 -160.12 2.53
CA GLU A 47 -40.98 -158.83 1.86
C GLU A 47 -41.42 -157.72 2.82
N ARG A 48 -42.33 -158.01 3.76
CA ARG A 48 -42.81 -157.03 4.75
C ARG A 48 -41.67 -156.53 5.64
N THR A 49 -40.83 -157.44 6.15
CA THR A 49 -39.65 -157.09 6.98
C THR A 49 -38.65 -156.23 6.19
N ARG A 50 -38.39 -156.57 4.92
CA ARG A 50 -37.52 -155.76 4.04
C ARG A 50 -38.07 -154.36 3.78
N ARG A 51 -39.37 -154.22 3.53
CA ARG A 51 -40.03 -152.91 3.34
C ARG A 51 -39.95 -152.06 4.61
N LEU A 52 -40.12 -152.67 5.78
CA LEU A 52 -40.07 -151.97 7.07
C LEU A 52 -38.65 -151.48 7.39
N ALA A 53 -37.63 -152.33 7.20
CA ALA A 53 -36.23 -151.96 7.38
C ALA A 53 -35.83 -150.78 6.46
N LYS A 54 -36.26 -150.80 5.19
CA LYS A 54 -35.99 -149.70 4.24
C LYS A 54 -36.63 -148.37 4.68
N LYS A 55 -37.85 -148.40 5.22
CA LYS A 55 -38.52 -147.19 5.76
C LYS A 55 -37.80 -146.62 6.98
N VAL A 56 -37.32 -147.48 7.89
CA VAL A 56 -36.55 -147.04 9.07
C VAL A 56 -35.24 -146.37 8.64
N GLN A 57 -34.51 -146.97 7.69
CA GLN A 57 -33.27 -146.40 7.19
C GLN A 57 -33.49 -145.03 6.52
N ASN A 58 -34.50 -144.91 5.65
CA ASN A 58 -34.84 -143.63 5.02
C ASN A 58 -35.19 -142.54 6.05
N PHE A 59 -35.86 -142.90 7.16
CA PHE A 59 -36.18 -141.94 8.21
C PHE A 59 -34.93 -141.45 8.95
N ARG A 60 -33.98 -142.35 9.24
CA ARG A 60 -32.68 -141.98 9.84
C ARG A 60 -31.92 -141.02 8.93
N GLU A 61 -31.84 -141.32 7.64
CA GLU A 61 -31.12 -140.50 6.67
C GLU A 61 -31.76 -139.14 6.44
N GLN A 62 -33.09 -139.01 6.51
CA GLN A 62 -33.76 -137.72 6.28
C GLN A 62 -33.84 -136.85 7.53
N ARG A 63 -34.20 -137.44 8.67
CA ARG A 63 -34.58 -136.68 9.87
C ARG A 63 -33.50 -136.67 10.96
N GLN A 64 -32.61 -137.65 10.99
CA GLN A 64 -31.60 -137.80 12.05
C GLN A 64 -30.17 -137.43 11.60
N GLN A 65 -30.02 -136.60 10.56
CA GLN A 65 -28.72 -136.06 10.16
C GLN A 65 -28.14 -135.14 11.23
N LEU A 66 -26.81 -135.17 11.41
CA LEU A 66 -26.09 -134.32 12.36
C LEU A 66 -26.39 -132.82 12.16
N LYS A 67 -26.55 -132.40 10.90
CA LYS A 67 -26.86 -131.02 10.49
C LYS A 67 -28.18 -130.49 11.07
N ASN A 68 -29.11 -131.37 11.44
CA ASN A 68 -30.43 -130.98 11.92
C ASN A 68 -30.50 -130.89 13.47
N ARG A 69 -29.36 -130.93 14.17
CA ARG A 69 -29.30 -130.73 15.63
C ARG A 69 -29.34 -129.23 15.96
N ARG A 70 -30.07 -128.86 17.03
CA ARG A 70 -30.17 -127.47 17.51
C ARG A 70 -28.83 -126.85 17.89
N GLU A 71 -27.87 -127.66 18.30
CA GLU A 71 -26.55 -127.21 18.75
C GLU A 71 -25.49 -127.30 17.64
N PHE A 72 -25.86 -127.59 16.39
CA PHE A 72 -24.89 -127.76 15.30
C PHE A 72 -23.98 -126.52 15.13
N ASP A 73 -24.51 -125.31 15.33
CA ASP A 73 -23.76 -124.06 15.22
C ASP A 73 -22.58 -123.96 16.21
N PHE A 74 -22.64 -124.65 17.36
CA PHE A 74 -21.51 -124.71 18.32
C PHE A 74 -20.45 -125.74 17.93
N TRP A 75 -20.84 -126.77 17.19
CA TRP A 75 -19.99 -127.91 16.82
C TRP A 75 -19.52 -127.86 15.35
N ASP A 76 -19.90 -126.83 14.58
CA ASP A 76 -19.46 -126.64 13.20
C ASP A 76 -17.98 -126.24 13.15
N SER A 77 -17.15 -127.09 12.53
CA SER A 77 -15.71 -126.87 12.37
C SER A 77 -15.36 -125.59 11.61
N ASP A 78 -16.29 -125.06 10.79
CA ASP A 78 -16.09 -123.89 9.95
C ASP A 78 -16.43 -122.55 10.64
N ARG A 79 -16.83 -122.57 11.93
CA ARG A 79 -17.32 -121.37 12.63
C ARG A 79 -16.35 -120.19 12.59
N LEU A 80 -15.05 -120.43 12.80
CA LEU A 80 -14.02 -119.39 12.78
C LEU A 80 -13.87 -118.69 11.42
N TRP A 81 -14.24 -119.36 10.33
CA TRP A 81 -14.18 -118.78 8.98
C TRP A 81 -15.43 -118.00 8.60
N ARG A 82 -16.56 -118.20 9.31
CA ARG A 82 -17.82 -117.47 9.09
C ARG A 82 -18.01 -116.27 10.03
N GLU A 83 -17.17 -116.13 11.06
CA GLU A 83 -17.22 -114.96 11.97
C GLU A 83 -16.64 -113.72 11.28
N PHE A 84 -17.35 -112.58 11.39
CA PHE A 84 -16.88 -111.30 10.86
C PHE A 84 -15.71 -110.77 11.71
N PRO A 85 -14.71 -110.09 11.11
CA PRO A 85 -13.67 -109.41 11.87
C PRO A 85 -14.26 -108.47 12.91
N ALA A 86 -13.71 -108.47 14.13
CA ALA A 86 -14.22 -107.64 15.22
C ALA A 86 -14.20 -106.14 14.89
N TYR A 87 -13.30 -105.71 14.00
CA TYR A 87 -13.18 -104.33 13.54
C TYR A 87 -12.98 -104.30 12.02
N VAL A 88 -13.79 -103.50 11.31
CA VAL A 88 -13.86 -103.44 9.84
C VAL A 88 -13.37 -102.08 9.28
N GLY A 89 -13.16 -101.09 10.14
CA GLY A 89 -12.69 -99.74 9.78
C GLY A 89 -13.52 -98.61 10.44
N ASP A 90 -12.99 -97.39 10.43
CA ASP A 90 -13.50 -96.24 11.20
C ASP A 90 -14.90 -95.75 10.77
N ASN A 91 -15.34 -96.09 9.56
CA ASN A 91 -16.60 -95.58 8.97
C ASN A 91 -17.77 -96.58 9.03
N ALA A 92 -17.69 -97.63 9.85
CA ALA A 92 -18.79 -98.59 9.96
C ALA A 92 -19.85 -98.13 10.98
N PRO A 93 -21.14 -98.05 10.61
CA PRO A 93 -22.22 -97.51 11.44
C PRO A 93 -22.65 -98.43 12.62
N TYR A 94 -21.93 -99.54 12.84
CA TYR A 94 -22.29 -100.58 13.82
C TYR A 94 -21.57 -100.43 15.16
N TYR A 95 -20.59 -99.53 15.28
CA TYR A 95 -19.77 -99.36 16.49
C TYR A 95 -20.27 -98.20 17.34
N GLY A 96 -20.99 -98.52 18.43
CA GLY A 96 -21.37 -97.55 19.44
C GLY A 96 -20.31 -97.40 20.54
N PRO A 97 -20.39 -96.38 21.40
CA PRO A 97 -19.39 -96.12 22.46
C PRO A 97 -19.23 -97.27 23.47
N VAL A 98 -20.19 -98.20 23.57
CA VAL A 98 -20.12 -99.38 24.44
C VAL A 98 -19.26 -100.50 23.85
N SER A 99 -19.06 -100.55 22.53
CA SER A 99 -18.25 -101.62 21.91
C SER A 99 -16.77 -101.50 22.24
N LEU A 100 -16.30 -100.33 22.71
CA LEU A 100 -14.89 -100.03 23.02
C LEU A 100 -13.93 -100.28 21.85
N GLN A 101 -14.43 -100.30 20.62
CA GLN A 101 -13.65 -100.56 19.40
C GLN A 101 -13.21 -99.27 18.69
N TYR A 102 -13.76 -98.11 19.06
CA TYR A 102 -13.44 -96.80 18.50
C TYR A 102 -13.33 -95.76 19.61
N PHE A 103 -12.23 -95.00 19.64
CA PHE A 103 -11.97 -93.93 20.62
C PHE A 103 -11.74 -92.59 19.90
N SER A 104 -12.51 -91.56 20.26
CA SER A 104 -12.46 -90.24 19.61
C SER A 104 -11.20 -89.42 19.90
N GLU A 105 -10.29 -89.91 20.76
CA GLU A 105 -9.04 -89.22 21.12
C GLU A 105 -7.86 -89.59 20.20
N GLU A 106 -7.99 -90.65 19.40
CA GLU A 106 -7.01 -90.99 18.36
C GLU A 106 -7.23 -90.10 17.13
N ASP A 107 -6.83 -88.84 17.28
CA ASP A 107 -7.04 -87.78 16.30
C ASP A 107 -6.08 -87.94 15.10
N LEU A 108 -6.55 -88.63 14.06
CA LEU A 108 -5.82 -88.86 12.81
C LEU A 108 -5.52 -87.54 12.06
N GLU A 109 -6.30 -86.48 12.30
CA GLU A 109 -6.19 -85.18 11.61
C GLU A 109 -5.22 -84.20 12.31
N ARG A 110 -4.67 -84.59 13.48
CA ARG A 110 -3.78 -83.73 14.28
C ARG A 110 -2.57 -83.19 13.50
N ALA A 111 -2.00 -84.01 12.61
CA ALA A 111 -0.86 -83.62 11.78
C ALA A 111 -1.23 -82.53 10.76
N GLU A 112 -2.41 -82.64 10.14
CA GLU A 112 -2.92 -81.64 9.19
C GLU A 112 -3.27 -80.34 9.93
N CYS A 113 -3.88 -80.44 11.10
CA CYS A 113 -4.22 -79.29 11.92
C CYS A 113 -2.97 -78.50 12.37
N LEU A 114 -1.89 -79.18 12.75
CA LEU A 114 -0.61 -78.55 13.07
C LEU A 114 0.05 -77.87 11.85
N ARG A 115 -0.05 -78.50 10.67
CA ARG A 115 0.42 -77.88 9.42
C ARG A 115 -0.33 -76.60 9.11
N MET A 116 -1.66 -76.62 9.20
CA MET A 116 -2.49 -75.43 8.98
C MET A 116 -2.14 -74.29 9.97
N GLN A 117 -1.89 -74.62 11.24
CA GLN A 117 -1.45 -73.63 12.22
C GLN A 117 -0.08 -73.04 11.90
N GLN A 118 0.88 -73.86 11.45
CA GLN A 118 2.20 -73.39 11.02
C GLN A 118 2.12 -72.49 9.80
N GLU A 119 1.31 -72.86 8.80
CA GLU A 119 1.08 -72.06 7.59
C GLU A 119 0.42 -70.72 7.93
N GLN A 120 -0.58 -70.70 8.84
CA GLN A 120 -1.17 -69.46 9.34
C GLN A 120 -0.16 -68.57 10.08
N PHE A 121 0.69 -69.18 10.92
CA PHE A 121 1.72 -68.45 11.64
C PHE A 121 2.76 -67.85 10.70
N GLN A 122 3.25 -68.62 9.73
CA GLN A 122 4.17 -68.14 8.69
C GLN A 122 3.55 -66.97 7.92
N TYR A 123 2.31 -67.12 7.45
CA TYR A 123 1.60 -66.06 6.74
C TYR A 123 1.45 -64.77 7.58
N SER A 124 1.17 -64.91 8.88
CA SER A 124 1.07 -63.74 9.78
C SER A 124 2.40 -63.01 9.97
N LEU A 125 3.52 -63.76 10.06
CA LEU A 125 4.85 -63.19 10.18
C LEU A 125 5.30 -62.51 8.89
N GLU A 126 5.02 -63.12 7.73
CA GLU A 126 5.31 -62.53 6.42
C GLU A 126 4.56 -61.21 6.23
N ARG A 127 3.28 -61.16 6.63
CA ARG A 127 2.48 -59.93 6.61
C ARG A 127 3.08 -58.85 7.49
N GLN A 128 3.45 -59.17 8.74
CA GLN A 128 4.10 -58.21 9.64
C GLN A 128 5.43 -57.67 9.10
N LEU A 129 6.22 -58.53 8.46
CA LEU A 129 7.47 -58.12 7.84
C LEU A 129 7.21 -57.16 6.67
N GLN A 130 6.20 -57.45 5.85
CA GLN A 130 5.82 -56.59 4.73
C GLN A 130 5.30 -55.23 5.20
N GLU A 131 4.46 -55.20 6.24
CA GLU A 131 3.98 -53.97 6.88
C GLU A 131 5.14 -53.12 7.44
N GLN A 132 6.11 -53.76 8.11
CA GLN A 132 7.30 -53.04 8.59
C GLN A 132 8.17 -52.50 7.45
N GLN A 133 8.32 -53.25 6.35
CA GLN A 133 9.06 -52.77 5.18
C GLN A 133 8.35 -51.59 4.53
N GLN A 134 7.03 -51.62 4.39
CA GLN A 134 6.23 -50.51 3.88
C GLN A 134 6.35 -49.29 4.79
N ALA A 135 6.18 -49.45 6.11
CA ALA A 135 6.35 -48.36 7.07
C ALA A 135 7.76 -47.74 7.02
N ARG A 136 8.81 -48.54 6.77
CA ARG A 136 10.17 -48.01 6.57
C ARG A 136 10.29 -47.17 5.30
N VAL A 137 9.66 -47.59 4.21
CA VAL A 137 9.64 -46.82 2.95
C VAL A 137 8.87 -45.52 3.14
N ASP A 138 7.72 -45.56 3.81
CA ASP A 138 6.92 -44.38 4.12
C ASP A 138 7.70 -43.40 5.01
N ASN A 139 8.38 -43.89 6.06
CA ASN A 139 9.27 -43.06 6.88
C ASN A 139 10.42 -42.44 6.06
N CYS A 140 10.96 -43.15 5.06
CA CYS A 140 11.97 -42.58 4.17
C CYS A 140 11.38 -41.48 3.27
N ALA A 141 10.13 -41.63 2.82
CA ALA A 141 9.42 -40.59 2.06
C ALA A 141 9.15 -39.36 2.94
N ASP A 142 8.68 -39.55 4.18
CA ASP A 142 8.45 -38.47 5.15
C ASP A 142 9.73 -37.67 5.44
N MET A 143 10.87 -38.36 5.62
CA MET A 143 12.18 -37.72 5.81
C MET A 143 12.59 -36.86 4.61
N LEU A 144 12.28 -37.30 3.37
CA LEU A 144 12.55 -36.51 2.17
C LEU A 144 11.63 -35.29 2.08
N ASP A 145 10.36 -35.44 2.45
CA ASP A 145 9.40 -34.34 2.50
C ASP A 145 9.78 -33.29 3.56
N GLU A 146 10.27 -33.71 4.72
CA GLU A 146 10.81 -32.82 5.75
C GLU A 146 12.04 -32.04 5.25
N GLN A 147 12.97 -32.71 4.58
CA GLN A 147 14.12 -32.04 3.97
C GLN A 147 13.70 -31.03 2.91
N LEU A 148 12.71 -31.36 2.09
CA LEU A 148 12.16 -30.45 1.09
C LEU A 148 11.52 -29.21 1.74
N ARG A 149 10.74 -29.40 2.81
CA ARG A 149 10.15 -28.30 3.58
C ARG A 149 11.21 -27.38 4.17
N LEU A 150 12.24 -27.95 4.81
CA LEU A 150 13.35 -27.17 5.36
C LEU A 150 14.09 -26.38 4.27
N ALA A 151 14.33 -26.98 3.10
CA ALA A 151 14.94 -26.28 1.97
C ALA A 151 14.06 -25.14 1.44
N MET A 152 12.74 -25.34 1.39
CA MET A 152 11.77 -24.30 1.02
C MET A 152 11.76 -23.15 2.04
N ASP A 153 11.74 -23.45 3.34
CA ASP A 153 11.76 -22.44 4.40
C ASP A 153 13.06 -21.64 4.41
N MET A 154 14.20 -22.30 4.20
CA MET A 154 15.50 -21.63 4.05
C MET A 154 15.50 -20.67 2.85
N ARG A 155 14.95 -21.11 1.71
CA ARG A 155 14.82 -20.27 0.51
C ARG A 155 13.88 -19.10 0.74
N ALA A 156 12.75 -19.31 1.42
CA ALA A 156 11.82 -18.25 1.77
C ALA A 156 12.48 -17.20 2.68
N ALA A 157 13.24 -17.64 3.70
CA ALA A 157 13.96 -16.74 4.58
C ALA A 157 15.05 -15.93 3.84
N GLN A 158 15.75 -16.53 2.88
CA GLN A 158 16.70 -15.82 2.03
C GLN A 158 16.02 -14.76 1.16
N LEU A 159 14.89 -15.11 0.52
CA LEU A 159 14.14 -14.17 -0.30
C LEU A 159 13.60 -13.00 0.52
N ALA A 160 13.08 -13.25 1.73
CA ALA A 160 12.60 -12.20 2.62
C ALA A 160 13.73 -11.23 3.03
N LYS A 161 14.93 -11.75 3.33
CA LYS A 161 16.10 -10.91 3.63
C LYS A 161 16.52 -10.04 2.44
N LEU A 162 16.50 -10.61 1.23
CA LEU A 162 16.82 -9.87 0.01
C LEU A 162 15.78 -8.78 -0.27
N GLU A 163 14.49 -9.10 -0.15
CA GLU A 163 13.42 -8.12 -0.33
C GLU A 163 13.54 -6.96 0.66
N GLU A 164 13.79 -7.25 1.93
CA GLU A 164 13.99 -6.21 2.95
C GLU A 164 15.21 -5.35 2.64
N SER A 165 16.32 -5.96 2.20
CA SER A 165 17.51 -5.21 1.79
C SER A 165 17.24 -4.29 0.58
N CYS A 166 16.48 -4.76 -0.41
CA CYS A 166 16.07 -3.99 -1.57
C CYS A 166 15.15 -2.83 -1.14
N ARG A 167 14.20 -3.08 -0.25
CA ARG A 167 13.28 -2.07 0.29
C ARG A 167 14.05 -0.97 1.02
N ILE A 168 14.97 -1.33 1.90
CA ILE A 168 15.83 -0.39 2.61
C ILE A 168 16.67 0.43 1.62
N ALA A 169 17.28 -0.23 0.61
CA ALA A 169 18.07 0.46 -0.42
C ALA A 169 17.21 1.45 -1.23
N MET A 170 15.99 1.07 -1.61
CA MET A 170 15.05 1.95 -2.30
C MET A 170 14.62 3.14 -1.42
N MET A 171 14.34 2.90 -0.14
CA MET A 171 14.01 3.96 0.81
C MET A 171 15.19 4.92 1.02
N ALA A 172 16.42 4.41 1.09
CA ALA A 172 17.61 5.23 1.19
C ALA A 172 17.85 6.06 -0.10
N ALA A 173 17.68 5.45 -1.27
CA ALA A 173 17.83 6.15 -2.56
C ALA A 173 16.78 7.26 -2.73
N THR A 174 15.51 6.98 -2.40
CA THR A 174 14.44 7.98 -2.44
C THR A 174 14.65 9.10 -1.42
N ALA A 175 15.08 8.78 -0.19
CA ALA A 175 15.44 9.78 0.80
C ALA A 175 16.60 10.68 0.33
N ASN A 176 17.62 10.11 -0.31
CA ASN A 176 18.74 10.87 -0.85
C ASN A 176 18.31 11.76 -2.02
N ALA A 177 17.45 11.26 -2.92
CA ALA A 177 16.87 12.07 -4.00
C ALA A 177 16.04 13.24 -3.45
N ASN A 178 15.19 12.98 -2.46
CA ASN A 178 14.38 14.03 -1.80
C ASN A 178 15.26 15.08 -1.11
N LYS A 179 16.33 14.66 -0.43
CA LYS A 179 17.32 15.57 0.16
C LYS A 179 18.00 16.44 -0.90
N ALA A 180 18.42 15.84 -2.01
CA ALA A 180 19.05 16.56 -3.12
C ALA A 180 18.07 17.57 -3.76
N GLN A 181 16.80 17.18 -3.94
CA GLN A 181 15.75 18.07 -4.44
C GLN A 181 15.50 19.23 -3.47
N ALA A 182 15.39 18.97 -2.16
CA ALA A 182 15.22 20.00 -1.15
C ALA A 182 16.40 20.98 -1.12
N ALA A 183 17.63 20.47 -1.20
CA ALA A 183 18.83 21.31 -1.30
C ALA A 183 18.83 22.17 -2.58
N GLY A 184 18.43 21.58 -3.72
CA GLY A 184 18.30 22.30 -4.99
C GLY A 184 17.24 23.40 -4.94
N LEU A 185 16.10 23.16 -4.31
CA LEU A 185 15.07 24.18 -4.09
C LEU A 185 15.55 25.29 -3.16
N ALA A 186 16.22 24.95 -2.06
CA ALA A 186 16.78 25.93 -1.14
C ALA A 186 17.84 26.82 -1.81
N GLU A 187 18.69 26.25 -2.68
CA GLU A 187 19.62 27.05 -3.49
C GLU A 187 18.91 27.99 -4.46
N ARG A 188 17.86 27.52 -5.15
CA ARG A 188 17.08 28.37 -6.06
C ARG A 188 16.45 29.54 -5.31
N GLN A 189 15.83 29.28 -4.16
CA GLN A 189 15.27 30.33 -3.31
C GLN A 189 16.33 31.32 -2.84
N ARG A 190 17.52 30.84 -2.42
CA ARG A 190 18.65 31.72 -2.07
C ARG A 190 19.08 32.60 -3.25
N ARG A 191 19.22 32.03 -4.45
CA ARG A 191 19.58 32.78 -5.67
C ARG A 191 18.49 33.78 -6.06
N GLU A 192 17.23 33.41 -5.95
CA GLU A 192 16.10 34.31 -6.19
C GLU A 192 16.08 35.46 -5.20
N HIS A 193 16.30 35.17 -3.92
CA HIS A 193 16.39 36.21 -2.90
C HIS A 193 17.57 37.17 -3.15
N GLN A 194 18.74 36.64 -3.52
CA GLN A 194 19.89 37.47 -3.91
C GLN A 194 19.57 38.34 -5.12
N ARG A 195 18.96 37.79 -6.18
CA ARG A 195 18.53 38.57 -7.33
C ARG A 195 17.52 39.65 -6.97
N GLN A 196 16.58 39.36 -6.08
CA GLN A 196 15.62 40.36 -5.58
C GLN A 196 16.35 41.46 -4.80
N GLN A 197 17.30 41.11 -3.92
CA GLN A 197 18.10 42.10 -3.20
C GLN A 197 18.92 42.98 -4.15
N GLU A 198 19.56 42.40 -5.16
CA GLU A 198 20.30 43.12 -6.19
C GLU A 198 19.38 44.06 -6.99
N ALA A 199 18.21 43.57 -7.42
CA ALA A 199 17.22 44.39 -8.13
C ALA A 199 16.72 45.55 -7.26
N ASN A 200 16.41 45.28 -5.99
CA ASN A 200 16.00 46.31 -5.03
C ASN A 200 17.12 47.34 -4.82
N HIS A 201 18.37 46.90 -4.71
CA HIS A 201 19.51 47.80 -4.57
C HIS A 201 19.69 48.70 -5.79
N VAL A 202 19.61 48.12 -6.99
CA VAL A 202 19.66 48.88 -8.25
C VAL A 202 18.49 49.85 -8.36
N GLU A 203 17.28 49.47 -7.96
CA GLU A 203 16.13 50.35 -7.93
C GLU A 203 16.35 51.53 -6.98
N VAL A 204 16.80 51.28 -5.76
CA VAL A 204 17.13 52.32 -4.78
C VAL A 204 18.21 53.23 -5.32
N GLN A 205 19.28 52.68 -5.91
CA GLN A 205 20.35 53.46 -6.53
C GLN A 205 19.79 54.37 -7.64
N ASN A 206 18.95 53.83 -8.52
CA ASN A 206 18.33 54.56 -9.62
C ASN A 206 17.38 55.66 -9.12
N GLN A 207 16.65 55.43 -8.04
CA GLN A 207 15.82 56.46 -7.41
C GLN A 207 16.69 57.57 -6.84
N ILE A 208 17.73 57.24 -6.08
CA ILE A 208 18.66 58.21 -5.48
C ILE A 208 19.35 59.05 -6.56
N THR A 209 19.77 58.44 -7.67
CA THR A 209 20.41 59.14 -8.80
C THR A 209 19.43 59.79 -9.77
N SER A 210 18.12 59.59 -9.57
CA SER A 210 17.09 60.17 -10.42
C SER A 210 17.15 61.70 -10.38
N ASP A 211 16.89 62.31 -11.52
CA ASP A 211 16.77 63.75 -11.69
C ASP A 211 15.71 64.40 -10.77
N LEU A 212 14.70 63.61 -10.36
CA LEU A 212 13.66 64.07 -9.43
C LEU A 212 14.23 64.27 -8.02
N LEU A 213 14.91 63.26 -7.46
CA LEU A 213 15.42 63.29 -6.08
C LEU A 213 16.72 64.10 -5.94
N THR A 214 17.55 64.14 -6.97
CA THR A 214 18.77 64.99 -7.00
C THR A 214 18.45 66.46 -7.31
N GLU A 215 17.20 66.74 -7.65
CA GLU A 215 16.72 68.03 -8.12
C GLU A 215 17.58 68.66 -9.24
N ASN A 216 18.12 67.85 -10.15
CA ASN A 216 19.06 68.29 -11.18
C ASN A 216 18.56 69.52 -11.97
N PRO A 217 19.28 70.67 -11.97
CA PRO A 217 18.84 71.88 -12.66
C PRO A 217 18.91 71.78 -14.19
N GLN A 218 19.67 70.82 -14.72
CA GLN A 218 19.80 70.61 -16.18
C GLN A 218 18.51 70.16 -16.84
N VAL A 219 17.59 69.53 -16.08
CA VAL A 219 16.26 69.11 -16.55
C VAL A 219 15.42 70.30 -17.02
N ALA A 220 15.71 71.49 -16.51
CA ALA A 220 15.01 72.71 -16.89
C ALA A 220 15.46 73.25 -18.26
N GLN A 221 16.59 72.78 -18.80
CA GLN A 221 17.12 73.27 -20.08
C GLN A 221 16.31 72.71 -21.25
N ASN A 222 15.89 73.59 -22.17
CA ASN A 222 15.18 73.14 -23.36
C ASN A 222 16.15 72.49 -24.36
N PRO A 223 15.92 71.25 -24.81
CA PRO A 223 16.83 70.52 -25.69
C PRO A 223 16.96 71.14 -27.09
N VAL A 224 15.94 71.86 -27.57
CA VAL A 224 15.94 72.48 -28.92
C VAL A 224 16.45 73.93 -28.86
N ALA A 225 16.26 74.61 -27.72
CA ALA A 225 16.61 76.01 -27.55
C ALA A 225 17.35 76.24 -26.23
N PRO A 226 18.70 76.15 -26.20
CA PRO A 226 19.48 76.21 -24.96
C PRO A 226 19.30 77.48 -24.11
N HIS A 227 18.88 78.58 -24.75
CA HIS A 227 18.59 79.87 -24.10
C HIS A 227 17.19 79.94 -23.47
N ARG A 228 16.31 78.96 -23.72
CA ARG A 228 14.98 78.87 -23.12
C ARG A 228 14.96 77.80 -22.03
N VAL A 229 14.20 78.09 -20.99
CA VAL A 229 13.96 77.17 -19.87
C VAL A 229 12.56 76.57 -20.03
N LEU A 230 12.41 75.29 -19.72
CA LEU A 230 11.12 74.62 -19.64
C LEU A 230 10.34 75.13 -18.43
N PRO A 231 9.16 75.78 -18.61
CA PRO A 231 8.47 76.46 -17.51
C PRO A 231 8.11 75.55 -16.33
N TYR A 232 7.72 74.30 -16.61
CA TYR A 232 7.28 73.33 -15.60
C TYR A 232 8.44 72.67 -14.83
N CYS A 233 9.69 72.82 -15.30
CA CYS A 233 10.89 72.28 -14.64
C CYS A 233 11.75 73.38 -14.00
N TRP A 234 11.30 74.64 -14.02
CA TRP A 234 12.11 75.75 -13.53
C TRP A 234 12.19 75.79 -12.00
N LYS A 235 13.42 75.74 -11.47
CA LYS A 235 13.71 75.72 -10.02
C LYS A 235 14.45 76.98 -9.51
N GLY A 236 14.35 78.08 -10.26
CA GLY A 236 15.02 79.35 -9.94
C GLY A 236 16.29 79.61 -10.75
N MET A 237 17.02 80.67 -10.40
CA MET A 237 18.24 81.11 -11.10
C MET A 237 19.48 80.33 -10.66
N THR A 238 20.40 80.09 -11.60
CA THR A 238 21.68 79.45 -11.27
C THR A 238 22.51 80.33 -10.34
N PRO A 239 23.40 79.74 -9.51
CA PRO A 239 24.30 80.53 -8.66
C PRO A 239 25.16 81.51 -9.47
N GLU A 240 25.57 81.13 -10.68
CA GLU A 240 26.33 82.00 -11.59
C GLU A 240 25.52 83.21 -12.06
N GLN A 241 24.27 83.01 -12.50
CA GLN A 241 23.37 84.12 -12.88
C GLN A 241 23.16 85.10 -11.72
N ARG A 242 22.93 84.58 -10.51
CA ARG A 242 22.80 85.41 -9.30
C ARG A 242 24.08 86.17 -8.99
N ALA A 243 25.26 85.56 -9.19
CA ALA A 243 26.53 86.24 -9.01
C ALA A 243 26.72 87.37 -10.02
N THR A 244 26.34 87.18 -11.28
CA THR A 244 26.37 88.23 -12.30
C THR A 244 25.46 89.40 -11.94
N ILE A 245 24.25 89.13 -11.46
CA ILE A 245 23.32 90.18 -11.00
C ILE A 245 23.95 90.98 -9.85
N ARG A 246 24.55 90.31 -8.86
CA ARG A 246 25.22 90.99 -7.73
C ARG A 246 26.37 91.89 -8.21
N LYS A 247 27.18 91.42 -9.16
CA LYS A 247 28.25 92.23 -9.77
C LYS A 247 27.69 93.48 -10.47
N VAL A 248 26.61 93.33 -11.24
CA VAL A 248 25.95 94.47 -11.90
C VAL A 248 25.35 95.44 -10.89
N GLN A 249 24.78 94.95 -9.79
CA GLN A 249 24.28 95.83 -8.72
C GLN A 249 25.42 96.59 -8.04
N GLU A 250 26.58 95.95 -7.83
CA GLU A 250 27.77 96.61 -7.33
C GLU A 250 28.25 97.73 -8.26
N THR A 251 28.34 97.48 -9.56
CA THR A 251 28.72 98.52 -10.53
C THR A 251 27.72 99.68 -10.53
N GLN A 252 26.41 99.39 -10.48
CA GLN A 252 25.37 100.43 -10.39
C GLN A 252 25.48 101.28 -9.13
N ARG A 253 25.85 100.69 -7.98
CA ARG A 253 26.09 101.45 -6.74
C ARG A 253 27.26 102.42 -6.90
N HIS A 254 28.36 101.95 -7.48
CA HIS A 254 29.54 102.78 -7.73
C HIS A 254 29.25 103.90 -8.73
N GLU A 255 28.54 103.61 -9.83
CA GLU A 255 28.12 104.63 -10.80
C GLU A 255 27.24 105.70 -10.16
N LYS A 256 26.26 105.30 -9.35
CA LYS A 256 25.36 106.25 -8.67
C LYS A 256 26.08 107.08 -7.61
N GLU A 257 27.10 106.52 -6.96
CA GLU A 257 27.95 107.27 -6.04
C GLU A 257 28.82 108.28 -6.77
N ALA A 258 29.42 107.91 -7.90
CA ALA A 258 30.17 108.81 -8.75
C ALA A 258 29.29 109.95 -9.31
N GLN A 259 28.05 109.65 -9.70
CA GLN A 259 27.07 110.67 -10.13
C GLN A 259 26.78 111.67 -9.01
N ARG A 260 26.50 111.18 -7.79
CA ARG A 260 26.26 112.07 -6.63
C ARG A 260 27.46 112.95 -6.32
N GLN A 261 28.68 112.42 -6.41
CA GLN A 261 29.90 113.22 -6.23
C GLN A 261 30.03 114.28 -7.33
N ALA A 262 29.76 113.92 -8.59
CA ALA A 262 29.80 114.88 -9.70
C ALA A 262 28.76 116.00 -9.53
N GLU A 263 27.52 115.66 -9.14
CA GLU A 263 26.46 116.62 -8.80
C GLU A 263 26.91 117.57 -7.68
N GLN A 264 27.43 117.03 -6.57
CA GLN A 264 27.97 117.84 -5.47
C GLN A 264 29.08 118.80 -5.93
N THR A 265 29.98 118.37 -6.82
CA THR A 265 31.01 119.26 -7.36
C THR A 265 30.45 120.35 -8.27
N LEU A 266 29.36 120.07 -8.99
CA LEU A 266 28.67 121.04 -9.82
C LEU A 266 27.94 122.07 -8.95
N ASP A 267 27.20 121.61 -7.95
CA ASP A 267 26.49 122.47 -7.00
C ASP A 267 27.48 123.38 -6.27
N ALA A 268 28.61 122.86 -5.78
CA ALA A 268 29.66 123.67 -5.16
C ALA A 268 30.25 124.73 -6.12
N LYS A 269 30.37 124.42 -7.41
CA LYS A 269 30.78 125.41 -8.44
C LYS A 269 29.72 126.48 -8.63
N TRP A 270 28.44 126.12 -8.67
CA TRP A 270 27.32 127.06 -8.77
C TRP A 270 27.22 127.96 -7.54
N GLU A 271 27.40 127.40 -6.34
CA GLU A 271 27.46 128.17 -5.08
C GLU A 271 28.62 129.16 -5.10
N SER A 272 29.82 128.70 -5.48
CA SER A 272 31.00 129.58 -5.61
C SER A 272 30.78 130.69 -6.65
N GLN A 273 30.18 130.38 -7.80
CA GLN A 273 29.82 131.39 -8.81
C GLN A 273 28.82 132.40 -8.24
N THR A 274 27.81 131.94 -7.50
CA THR A 274 26.82 132.81 -6.88
C THR A 274 27.45 133.76 -5.85
N ILE A 275 28.38 133.26 -5.03
CA ILE A 275 29.14 134.08 -4.08
C ILE A 275 29.97 135.13 -4.82
N ASN A 276 30.68 134.74 -5.88
CA ASN A 276 31.50 135.67 -6.67
C ASN A 276 30.63 136.75 -7.34
N LEU A 277 29.46 136.38 -7.87
CA LEU A 277 28.51 137.33 -8.45
C LEU A 277 27.94 138.28 -7.39
N ALA A 278 27.62 137.78 -6.18
CA ALA A 278 27.18 138.60 -5.07
C ALA A 278 28.26 139.59 -4.60
N GLN A 279 29.52 139.15 -4.54
CA GLN A 279 30.66 140.02 -4.26
C GLN A 279 30.81 141.12 -5.31
N ALA A 280 30.80 140.76 -6.59
CA ALA A 280 30.86 141.73 -7.69
C ALA A 280 29.68 142.73 -7.65
N ALA A 281 28.47 142.28 -7.29
CA ALA A 281 27.31 143.15 -7.14
C ALA A 281 27.47 144.14 -5.96
N MET A 282 28.02 143.69 -4.83
CA MET A 282 28.33 144.57 -3.69
C MET A 282 29.39 145.61 -4.06
N GLU A 283 30.45 145.22 -4.77
CA GLU A 283 31.48 146.15 -5.27
C GLU A 283 30.88 147.21 -6.20
N LEU A 284 29.98 146.82 -7.11
CA LEU A 284 29.26 147.75 -7.97
C LEU A 284 28.34 148.69 -7.16
N GLU A 285 27.62 148.19 -6.16
CA GLU A 285 26.77 149.01 -5.29
C GLU A 285 27.61 150.03 -4.48
N GLU A 286 28.80 149.63 -4.02
CA GLU A 286 29.75 150.55 -3.37
C GLU A 286 30.21 151.65 -4.31
N GLN A 287 30.60 151.31 -5.55
CA GLN A 287 30.95 152.29 -6.58
C GLN A 287 29.79 153.26 -6.87
N GLU A 288 28.56 152.76 -6.98
CA GLU A 288 27.37 153.61 -7.16
C GLU A 288 27.13 154.55 -5.96
N ARG A 289 27.32 154.06 -4.73
CA ARG A 289 27.20 154.88 -3.52
C ARG A 289 28.25 155.99 -3.47
N GLU A 290 29.50 155.69 -3.84
CA GLU A 290 30.59 156.67 -3.94
C GLU A 290 30.25 157.77 -4.96
N LEU A 291 29.88 157.37 -6.18
CA LEU A 291 29.46 158.32 -7.23
C LEU A 291 28.26 159.16 -6.78
N CYS A 292 27.25 158.55 -6.16
CA CYS A 292 26.10 159.28 -5.62
C CYS A 292 26.52 160.28 -4.53
N ALA A 293 27.48 159.93 -3.67
CA ALA A 293 28.01 160.83 -2.65
C ALA A 293 28.76 162.02 -3.27
N GLU A 294 29.54 161.79 -4.34
CA GLU A 294 30.19 162.85 -5.11
C GLU A 294 29.16 163.78 -5.76
N PHE A 295 28.13 163.23 -6.42
CA PHE A 295 27.04 164.03 -6.99
C PHE A 295 26.30 164.83 -5.92
N ARG A 296 26.02 164.25 -4.75
CA ARG A 296 25.39 164.97 -3.62
C ARG A 296 26.27 166.09 -3.10
N ARG A 297 27.59 165.89 -2.99
CA ARG A 297 28.55 166.95 -2.62
C ARG A 297 28.55 168.08 -3.65
N GLY A 298 28.57 167.75 -4.94
CA GLY A 298 28.49 168.72 -6.04
C GLY A 298 27.17 169.50 -6.07
N LEU A 299 26.04 168.83 -5.88
CA LEU A 299 24.73 169.49 -5.74
C LEU A 299 24.65 170.36 -4.48
N GLY A 300 25.24 169.90 -3.37
CA GLY A 300 25.31 170.65 -2.12
C GLY A 300 26.09 171.95 -2.27
N SER A 301 27.26 171.93 -2.93
CA SER A 301 28.04 173.13 -3.20
C SER A 301 27.32 174.10 -4.15
N PHE A 302 26.66 173.58 -5.19
CA PHE A 302 25.84 174.38 -6.10
C PHE A 302 24.65 175.04 -5.39
N ASN A 303 23.91 174.29 -4.56
CA ASN A 303 22.81 174.83 -3.76
C ASN A 303 23.27 175.91 -2.77
N GLN A 304 24.46 175.76 -2.18
CA GLN A 304 25.04 176.80 -1.32
C GLN A 304 25.36 178.09 -2.09
N GLN A 305 25.87 177.98 -3.33
CA GLN A 305 26.09 179.14 -4.19
C GLN A 305 24.76 179.82 -4.53
N LEU A 306 23.76 179.05 -4.96
CA LEU A 306 22.42 179.55 -5.27
C LEU A 306 21.76 180.24 -4.06
N ALA A 307 21.91 179.68 -2.85
CA ALA A 307 21.38 180.28 -1.63
C ALA A 307 22.08 181.61 -1.28
N LYS A 308 23.40 181.72 -1.51
CA LYS A 308 24.13 182.98 -1.35
C LYS A 308 23.64 184.04 -2.34
N GLU A 309 23.43 183.68 -3.59
CA GLU A 309 22.89 184.56 -4.63
C GLU A 309 21.47 185.04 -4.29
N GLN A 310 20.58 184.13 -3.89
CA GLN A 310 19.22 184.50 -3.45
C GLN A 310 19.24 185.42 -2.23
N LYS A 311 20.10 185.15 -1.25
CA LYS A 311 20.25 186.02 -0.07
C LYS A 311 20.78 187.40 -0.45
N ALA A 312 21.73 187.48 -1.38
CA ALA A 312 22.23 188.74 -1.93
C ALA A 312 21.11 189.53 -2.65
N GLN A 313 20.29 188.85 -3.45
CA GLN A 313 19.11 189.46 -4.10
C GLN A 313 18.07 189.95 -3.08
N GLN A 314 17.73 189.15 -2.05
CA GLN A 314 16.81 189.59 -1.00
C GLN A 314 17.34 190.81 -0.24
N ASN A 315 18.63 190.82 0.08
CA ASN A 315 19.28 191.97 0.73
C ASN A 315 19.20 193.22 -0.17
N TYR A 316 19.42 193.08 -1.48
CA TYR A 316 19.26 194.17 -2.45
C TYR A 316 17.81 194.71 -2.47
N LEU A 317 16.80 193.82 -2.56
CA LEU A 317 15.39 194.22 -2.55
C LEU A 317 15.00 194.96 -1.26
N ASN A 318 15.39 194.42 -0.10
CA ASN A 318 15.06 195.00 1.21
C ASN A 318 15.75 196.34 1.49
N SER A 319 16.97 196.56 0.99
CA SER A 319 17.76 197.76 1.31
C SER A 319 17.57 198.91 0.32
N ILE A 320 17.21 198.62 -0.93
CA ILE A 320 17.15 199.63 -2.01
C ILE A 320 15.71 199.87 -2.48
N ILE A 321 14.88 198.82 -2.57
CA ILE A 321 13.53 198.93 -3.15
C ILE A 321 12.46 199.13 -2.07
N TYR A 322 12.52 198.39 -0.95
CA TYR A 322 11.48 198.44 0.09
C TYR A 322 11.64 199.57 1.13
N THR A 323 12.68 200.39 1.00
CA THR A 323 12.97 201.56 1.84
C THR A 323 12.45 202.82 1.15
N ASN A 324 11.19 203.16 1.43
CA ASN A 324 10.60 204.42 0.95
C ASN A 324 11.17 205.61 1.73
N GLN A 325 12.09 206.36 1.12
CA GLN A 325 12.49 207.67 1.63
C GLN A 325 11.53 208.75 1.09
N PRO A 326 11.00 209.65 1.93
CA PRO A 326 10.18 210.76 1.47
C PRO A 326 10.98 211.64 0.48
N THR A 327 10.45 211.85 -0.72
CA THR A 327 11.11 212.66 -1.75
C THR A 327 11.12 214.13 -1.34
N ALA A 328 12.16 214.89 -1.70
CA ALA A 328 12.34 216.31 -1.31
C ALA A 328 11.12 217.22 -1.56
N GLN A 329 10.25 216.88 -2.54
CA GLN A 329 8.97 217.55 -2.78
C GLN A 329 7.96 217.44 -1.61
N TYR A 330 8.01 216.36 -0.83
CA TYR A 330 7.14 216.15 0.34
C TYR A 330 7.36 217.22 1.42
N HIS A 331 8.62 217.61 1.66
CA HIS A 331 8.96 218.60 2.68
C HIS A 331 8.64 220.05 2.26
N LEU A 332 8.55 220.32 0.95
CA LEU A 332 8.20 221.63 0.40
C LEU A 332 6.69 221.94 0.48
N GLN A 333 5.85 221.00 0.92
CA GLN A 333 4.40 221.19 1.07
C GLN A 333 4.01 221.93 2.37
N PHE A 334 4.88 221.96 3.38
CA PHE A 334 4.57 222.54 4.70
C PHE A 334 5.11 223.97 4.83
N ASN A 335 4.31 224.88 5.39
CA ASN A 335 4.64 226.30 5.66
C ASN A 335 4.82 227.23 4.43
N THR A 336 4.09 226.99 3.34
CA THR A 336 4.14 227.81 2.11
C THR A 336 3.23 229.06 2.08
N ASN A 337 2.44 229.33 3.14
CA ASN A 337 1.65 230.57 3.28
C ASN A 337 1.66 231.06 4.73
N SER A 338 1.87 232.37 4.95
CA SER A 338 1.76 232.98 6.28
C SER A 338 0.30 233.24 6.61
N ARG A 339 -0.36 232.27 7.23
CA ARG A 339 -1.67 232.46 7.84
C ARG A 339 -1.75 231.71 9.16
#